data_AF-A0A949CNF9-F1
#
_entry.id   AF-A0A949CNF9-F1
#
_cell.length_a   1.000
_cell.length_b   1.000
_cell.length_c   1.000
_cell.angle_alpha   90.00
_cell.angle_beta   90.00
_cell.angle_gamma   90.00
#
_symmetry.space_group_name_H-M   'P 1'
#
loop_
_entity.id
_entity.type
_entity.pdbx_description
1 polymer ?
#
loop_
_entity_poly.entity_id
_entity_poly.type
_entity_poly.pdbx_seq_one_letter_code
_entity_poly.pdbx_strand_id
1 'polypeptide(L)'
;MTILFSVGPSVHAQKAKKDKMDGDANGETKNTDKLVKSGIIVGKVMNVYEDKRRLRIQVSIPTTKINPGAGTQIAQAQQQMLQAQLAMRNARDPNSSLQARQQLMQANAQMMKAQAQMYQTEMVSQELEVQAIDDVIVRLANPKEEFDEKGRIKKYSKAELKELRGDGKLPGYKAEFSDIQGEQVVRVTTVRKKGEPTMTKTAPTPKKKKGKDDEDPPAVDGLADKLLQVSLIEILREAPLNK
;
A
#
# COMPACT_ATOMS: atom_id res chain seq x y z
N MET A 1 29.77 -13.24 -20.99
CA MET A 1 28.57 -13.98 -21.44
C MET A 1 27.50 -12.92 -21.68
N THR A 2 27.39 -12.48 -22.93
CA THR A 2 26.67 -11.26 -23.34
C THR A 2 25.33 -11.67 -23.91
N ILE A 3 24.23 -11.19 -23.35
CA ILE A 3 22.87 -11.52 -23.80
C ILE A 3 22.37 -10.38 -24.69
N LEU A 4 22.28 -10.63 -26.00
CA LEU A 4 21.60 -9.79 -27.00
C LEU A 4 20.08 -9.98 -26.89
N PHE A 5 19.33 -8.90 -26.77
CA PHE A 5 17.88 -8.88 -26.98
C PHE A 5 17.58 -8.53 -28.45
N SER A 6 16.90 -9.43 -29.18
CA SER A 6 16.35 -9.12 -30.50
C SER A 6 14.91 -8.62 -30.38
N VAL A 7 14.64 -7.42 -30.90
CA VAL A 7 13.30 -6.85 -31.05
C VAL A 7 12.90 -7.00 -32.52
N GLY A 8 11.80 -7.70 -32.79
CA GLY A 8 11.19 -7.79 -34.12
C GLY A 8 9.77 -7.23 -34.09
N PRO A 9 9.32 -6.44 -35.10
CA PRO A 9 7.96 -5.91 -35.17
C PRO A 9 7.06 -6.83 -36.01
N SER A 10 5.83 -7.08 -35.55
CA SER A 10 4.78 -7.63 -36.40
C SER A 10 3.57 -6.69 -36.41
N VAL A 11 3.54 -5.90 -37.49
CA VAL A 11 2.41 -5.11 -37.95
C VAL A 11 1.53 -6.04 -38.78
N HIS A 12 0.26 -6.25 -38.42
CA HIS A 12 -0.79 -6.64 -39.37
C HIS A 12 -2.07 -5.85 -39.05
N ALA A 13 -2.40 -4.95 -39.97
CA ALA A 13 -3.69 -4.32 -40.11
C ALA A 13 -4.48 -5.08 -41.18
N GLN A 14 -5.76 -5.37 -40.94
CA GLN A 14 -6.78 -5.38 -41.99
C GLN A 14 -8.21 -5.31 -41.44
N LYS A 15 -9.05 -4.72 -42.28
CA LYS A 15 -10.32 -4.04 -42.03
C LYS A 15 -11.54 -4.98 -41.98
N ALA A 16 -12.52 -4.53 -41.19
CA ALA A 16 -13.97 -4.45 -41.44
C ALA A 16 -14.77 -5.71 -41.81
N LYS A 17 -15.77 -6.02 -40.97
CA LYS A 17 -17.17 -6.08 -41.42
C LYS A 17 -18.12 -5.69 -40.28
N LYS A 18 -19.13 -4.94 -40.69
CA LYS A 18 -20.19 -4.27 -39.93
C LYS A 18 -21.45 -5.12 -40.15
N ASP A 19 -22.03 -5.65 -39.08
CA ASP A 19 -23.43 -6.04 -39.07
C ASP A 19 -24.07 -5.48 -37.80
N LYS A 20 -25.15 -4.73 -38.04
CA LYS A 20 -26.03 -4.14 -37.03
C LYS A 20 -26.88 -5.26 -36.44
N MET A 21 -27.06 -5.25 -35.12
CA MET A 21 -28.32 -5.70 -34.55
C MET A 21 -28.57 -4.92 -33.27
N ASP A 22 -29.62 -4.10 -33.34
CA ASP A 22 -30.19 -3.33 -32.25
C ASP A 22 -30.75 -4.29 -31.19
N GLY A 23 -30.52 -3.96 -29.93
CA GLY A 23 -31.02 -4.70 -28.78
C GLY A 23 -30.89 -3.84 -27.53
N ASP A 24 -32.00 -3.20 -27.18
CA ASP A 24 -32.26 -2.38 -26.00
C ASP A 24 -31.42 -2.76 -24.76
N ALA A 25 -30.58 -1.81 -24.33
CA ALA A 25 -30.05 -1.77 -22.97
C ALA A 25 -30.62 -0.54 -22.27
N ASN A 26 -31.90 -0.63 -21.92
CA ASN A 26 -32.48 0.23 -20.89
C ASN A 26 -31.94 -0.25 -19.54
N GLY A 27 -30.79 0.30 -19.14
CA GLY A 27 -30.20 0.14 -17.82
C GLY A 27 -29.86 1.52 -17.29
N GLU A 28 -30.72 2.03 -16.40
CA GLU A 28 -30.57 3.32 -15.72
C GLU A 28 -29.12 3.52 -15.24
N THR A 29 -28.41 4.40 -15.93
CA THR A 29 -27.08 4.83 -15.53
C THR A 29 -27.27 5.84 -14.40
N LYS A 30 -27.38 5.34 -13.16
CA LYS A 30 -27.31 6.22 -12.00
C LYS A 30 -25.93 6.90 -12.00
N ASN A 31 -25.95 8.22 -11.95
CA ASN A 31 -24.82 9.14 -12.07
C ASN A 31 -23.69 8.81 -11.08
N THR A 32 -22.73 7.99 -11.51
CA THR A 32 -21.40 7.88 -10.88
C THR A 32 -20.47 8.85 -11.58
N ASP A 33 -20.48 10.10 -11.11
CA ASP A 33 -19.57 11.18 -11.51
C ASP A 33 -18.12 10.69 -11.67
N LYS A 34 -17.73 10.34 -12.90
CA LYS A 34 -16.39 9.94 -13.38
C LYS A 34 -15.37 9.62 -12.27
N LEU A 35 -15.62 8.57 -11.50
CA LEU A 35 -14.69 8.11 -10.47
C LEU A 35 -13.53 7.34 -11.14
N VAL A 36 -12.30 7.64 -10.74
CA VAL A 36 -11.08 6.97 -11.21
C VAL A 36 -10.39 6.25 -10.05
N LYS A 37 -9.82 5.07 -10.32
CA LYS A 37 -9.05 4.30 -9.34
C LYS A 37 -7.86 5.14 -8.85
N SER A 38 -7.74 5.28 -7.54
CA SER A 38 -6.69 6.08 -6.88
C SER A 38 -5.61 5.23 -6.21
N GLY A 39 -5.88 3.95 -5.93
CA GLY A 39 -4.91 3.06 -5.31
C GLY A 39 -5.52 1.79 -4.74
N ILE A 40 -4.66 0.96 -4.16
CA ILE A 40 -5.05 -0.26 -3.44
C ILE A 40 -4.42 -0.19 -2.05
N ILE A 41 -5.22 -0.47 -1.03
CA ILE A 41 -4.83 -0.50 0.37
C ILE A 41 -5.11 -1.90 0.91
N VAL A 42 -4.20 -2.45 1.70
CA VAL A 42 -4.42 -3.74 2.38
C VAL A 42 -4.24 -3.52 3.87
N GLY A 43 -5.20 -3.99 4.67
CA GLY A 43 -5.15 -3.78 6.11
C GLY A 43 -6.16 -4.64 6.88
N LYS A 44 -6.04 -4.61 8.21
CA LYS A 44 -6.95 -5.29 9.13
C LYS A 44 -8.17 -4.40 9.41
N VAL A 45 -9.37 -4.93 9.31
CA VAL A 45 -10.60 -4.22 9.70
C VAL A 45 -10.63 -4.11 11.22
N MET A 46 -10.79 -2.90 11.73
CA MET A 46 -10.94 -2.62 13.16
C MET A 46 -12.40 -2.48 13.54
N ASN A 47 -13.18 -1.76 12.74
CA ASN A 47 -14.60 -1.57 12.97
C ASN A 47 -15.37 -1.40 11.66
N VAL A 48 -16.63 -1.82 11.67
CA VAL A 48 -17.56 -1.78 10.53
C VAL A 48 -18.79 -0.99 10.96
N TYR A 49 -19.10 0.07 10.21
CA TYR A 49 -20.30 0.87 10.39
C TYR A 49 -21.21 0.64 9.18
N GLU A 50 -22.11 -0.34 9.30
CA GLU A 50 -22.98 -0.76 8.19
C GLU A 50 -23.95 0.32 7.74
N ASP A 51 -24.47 1.11 8.69
CA ASP A 51 -25.41 2.22 8.47
C ASP A 51 -24.86 3.27 7.49
N LYS A 52 -23.58 3.61 7.64
CA LYS A 52 -22.88 4.62 6.82
C LYS A 52 -21.97 4.00 5.77
N ARG A 53 -21.92 2.67 5.68
CA ARG A 53 -20.94 1.90 4.90
C ARG A 53 -19.50 2.40 5.09
N ARG A 54 -19.12 2.66 6.34
CA ARG A 54 -17.77 3.10 6.72
C ARG A 54 -17.00 1.98 7.36
N LEU A 55 -15.68 1.97 7.13
CA LEU A 55 -14.76 0.98 7.66
C LEU A 55 -13.57 1.69 8.28
N ARG A 56 -13.18 1.26 9.49
CA ARG A 56 -11.87 1.61 10.05
C ARG A 56 -10.90 0.49 9.78
N ILE A 57 -9.80 0.80 9.12
CA ILE A 57 -8.80 -0.17 8.66
C ILE A 57 -7.44 0.21 9.23
N GLN A 58 -6.75 -0.75 9.84
CA GLN A 58 -5.37 -0.61 10.26
C GLN A 58 -4.45 -1.07 9.12
N VAL A 59 -3.62 -0.16 8.63
CA VAL A 59 -2.70 -0.37 7.50
C VAL A 59 -1.26 -0.31 8.01
N SER A 60 -0.43 -1.28 7.63
CA SER A 60 1.01 -1.26 7.91
C SER A 60 1.76 -0.60 6.74
N ILE A 61 2.27 0.61 6.94
CA ILE A 61 3.01 1.36 5.92
C ILE A 61 4.51 1.29 6.24
N PRO A 62 5.37 0.83 5.29
CA PRO A 62 6.81 0.89 5.47
C PRO A 62 7.24 2.36 5.50
N THR A 63 7.73 2.82 6.65
CA THR A 63 8.28 4.16 6.82
C THR A 63 9.78 4.05 7.01
N THR A 64 10.54 4.81 6.21
CA THR A 64 11.99 4.90 6.37
C THR A 64 12.29 5.81 7.55
N LYS A 65 12.78 5.24 8.66
CA LYS A 65 13.35 6.02 9.76
C LYS A 65 14.86 6.07 9.63
N ILE A 66 15.41 7.25 9.89
CA ILE A 66 16.86 7.42 9.96
C ILE A 66 17.33 6.73 11.23
N ASN A 67 18.21 5.75 11.11
CA ASN A 67 18.86 5.14 12.26
C ASN A 67 19.85 6.16 12.87
N PRO A 68 19.60 6.69 14.08
CA PRO A 68 20.47 7.71 14.67
C PRO A 68 21.88 7.16 14.96
N GLY A 69 22.02 5.85 15.19
CA GLY A 69 23.32 5.19 15.39
C GLY A 69 24.17 5.10 14.12
N ALA A 70 23.56 5.17 12.94
CA ALA A 70 24.31 5.26 11.68
C ALA A 70 24.94 6.64 11.51
N GLY A 71 24.27 7.70 11.96
CA GLY A 71 24.81 9.07 11.92
C GLY A 71 26.09 9.23 12.75
N THR A 72 26.14 8.62 13.94
CA THR A 72 27.35 8.65 14.78
C THR A 72 28.51 7.88 14.16
N GLN A 73 28.24 6.74 13.51
CA GLN A 73 29.26 5.97 12.79
C GLN A 73 29.83 6.73 11.59
N ILE A 74 28.98 7.44 10.82
CA ILE A 74 29.45 8.29 9.71
C ILE A 74 30.35 9.41 10.24
N ALA A 75 29.98 10.06 11.34
CA ALA A 75 30.79 11.13 11.92
C ALA A 75 32.16 10.63 12.40
N GLN A 76 32.21 9.46 13.05
CA GLN A 76 33.47 8.83 13.46
C GLN A 76 34.34 8.42 12.25
N ALA A 77 33.72 7.83 11.23
CA ALA A 77 34.43 7.46 10.00
C ALA A 77 34.99 8.69 9.27
N GLN A 78 34.28 9.83 9.26
CA GLN A 78 34.80 11.09 8.71
C GLN A 78 36.02 11.60 9.49
N GLN A 79 36.01 11.53 10.83
CA GLN A 79 37.15 11.93 11.65
C GLN A 79 38.38 11.06 11.38
N GLN A 80 38.20 9.73 11.28
CA GLN A 80 39.28 8.80 10.94
C GLN A 80 39.83 9.05 9.54
N MET A 81 38.94 9.32 8.57
CA MET A 81 39.34 9.64 7.20
C MET A 81 40.18 10.91 7.14
N LEU A 82 39.76 11.97 7.84
CA LEU A 82 40.51 13.23 7.90
C LEU A 82 41.89 13.04 8.54
N GLN A 83 41.97 12.25 9.61
CA GLN A 83 43.23 11.93 10.27
C GLN A 83 44.17 11.14 9.35
N ALA A 84 43.64 10.15 8.62
CA ALA A 84 44.40 9.35 7.66
C ALA A 84 44.89 10.21 6.47
N GLN A 85 44.08 11.16 5.99
CA GLN A 85 44.49 12.11 4.94
C GLN A 85 45.64 13.02 5.42
N LEU A 86 45.58 13.52 6.66
CA LEU A 86 46.66 14.32 7.24
C LEU A 86 47.93 13.49 7.45
N ALA A 87 47.80 12.24 7.89
CA ALA A 87 48.92 11.31 8.02
C ALA A 87 49.58 11.04 6.67
N MET A 88 48.80 10.82 5.60
CA MET A 88 49.34 10.68 4.25
C MET A 88 50.06 11.94 3.76
N ARG A 89 49.52 13.13 4.06
CA ARG A 89 50.15 14.40 3.65
C ARG A 89 51.46 14.66 4.38
N ASN A 90 51.55 14.27 5.65
CA ASN A 90 52.72 14.52 6.49
C ASN A 90 53.74 13.36 6.44
N ALA A 91 53.36 12.20 5.92
CA ALA A 91 54.23 11.04 5.76
C ALA A 91 55.33 11.32 4.74
N ARG A 92 56.59 11.31 5.20
CA ARG A 92 57.78 11.39 4.35
C ARG A 92 58.27 10.01 3.91
N ASP A 93 57.85 8.96 4.61
CA ASP A 93 58.29 7.58 4.40
C ASP A 93 57.21 6.73 3.69
N PRO A 94 57.59 5.84 2.76
CA PRO A 94 56.65 4.97 2.05
C PRO A 94 55.85 4.05 2.99
N ASN A 95 56.46 3.62 4.09
CA ASN A 95 55.86 2.66 5.01
C ASN A 95 54.75 3.30 5.87
N SER A 96 54.92 4.55 6.30
CA SER A 96 53.88 5.30 7.03
C SER A 96 52.73 5.70 6.10
N SER A 97 53.01 5.98 4.83
CA SER A 97 52.00 6.20 3.80
C SER A 97 51.12 4.96 3.57
N LEU A 98 51.71 3.76 3.54
CA LEU A 98 50.97 2.49 3.41
C LEU A 98 50.00 2.27 4.58
N GLN A 99 50.43 2.54 5.81
CA GLN A 99 49.57 2.41 6.99
C GLN A 99 48.39 3.39 6.95
N ALA A 100 48.64 4.66 6.60
CA ALA A 100 47.60 5.66 6.47
C ALA A 100 46.60 5.34 5.35
N ARG A 101 47.08 4.76 4.23
CA ARG A 101 46.20 4.26 3.15
C ARG A 101 45.29 3.12 3.62
N GLN A 102 45.79 2.23 4.48
CA GLN A 102 44.98 1.16 5.06
C GLN A 102 43.88 1.72 5.98
N GLN A 103 44.22 2.70 6.82
CA GLN A 103 43.24 3.39 7.67
C GLN A 103 42.16 4.10 6.86
N LEU A 104 42.55 4.79 5.78
CA LEU A 104 41.60 5.45 4.88
C LEU A 104 40.64 4.46 4.23
N MET A 105 41.14 3.29 3.80
CA MET A 105 40.30 2.24 3.23
C MET A 105 39.30 1.70 4.27
N GLN A 106 39.73 1.50 5.52
CA GLN A 106 38.85 1.04 6.60
C GLN A 106 37.78 2.09 6.94
N ALA A 107 38.16 3.35 7.08
CA ALA A 107 37.23 4.45 7.32
C ALA A 107 36.20 4.57 6.19
N ASN A 108 36.63 4.41 4.94
CA ASN A 108 35.72 4.43 3.79
C ASN A 108 34.74 3.24 3.80
N ALA A 109 35.20 2.03 4.11
CA ALA A 109 34.34 0.85 4.24
C ALA A 109 33.31 1.01 5.38
N GLN A 110 33.71 1.58 6.52
CA GLN A 110 32.80 1.88 7.62
C GLN A 110 31.76 2.93 7.23
N MET A 111 32.18 3.99 6.53
CA MET A 111 31.28 5.02 6.03
C MET A 111 30.21 4.42 5.09
N MET A 112 30.62 3.58 4.13
CA MET A 112 29.70 2.92 3.20
C MET A 112 28.69 2.02 3.94
N LYS A 113 29.16 1.25 4.93
CA LYS A 113 28.29 0.39 5.75
C LYS A 113 27.30 1.22 6.57
N ALA A 114 27.75 2.30 7.20
CA ALA A 114 26.90 3.18 7.99
C ALA A 114 25.88 3.92 7.12
N GLN A 115 26.27 4.35 5.91
CA GLN A 115 25.33 4.93 4.94
C GLN A 115 24.24 3.92 4.53
N ALA A 116 24.60 2.65 4.29
CA ALA A 116 23.61 1.61 3.99
C ALA A 116 22.67 1.34 5.18
N GLN A 117 23.17 1.44 6.41
CA GLN A 117 22.38 1.28 7.64
C GLN A 117 21.62 2.54 8.07
N MET A 118 21.81 3.66 7.37
CA MET A 118 21.19 4.95 7.71
C MET A 118 19.68 4.89 7.59
N TYR A 119 19.16 4.08 6.66
CA TYR A 119 17.74 3.93 6.41
C TYR A 119 17.26 2.59 6.94
N GLN A 120 16.50 2.62 8.03
CA GLN A 120 15.80 1.45 8.54
C GLN A 120 14.34 1.53 8.13
N THR A 121 13.85 0.48 7.45
CA THR A 121 12.44 0.34 7.14
C THR A 121 11.72 -0.22 8.36
N GLU A 122 10.82 0.56 8.94
CA GLU A 122 9.94 0.12 10.01
C GLU A 122 8.50 0.10 9.50
N MET A 123 7.75 -0.95 9.85
CA MET A 123 6.33 -1.04 9.52
C MET A 123 5.55 -0.28 10.59
N VAL A 124 5.00 0.89 10.24
CA VAL A 124 4.17 1.69 11.14
C VAL A 124 2.71 1.39 10.85
N SER A 125 1.94 1.03 11.88
CA SER A 125 0.49 0.88 11.79
C SER A 125 -0.19 2.24 11.83
N GLN A 126 -1.03 2.53 10.84
CA GLN A 126 -1.87 3.72 10.80
C GLN A 126 -3.33 3.29 10.68
N GLU A 127 -4.21 3.95 11.43
CA GLU A 127 -5.65 3.76 11.32
C GLU A 127 -6.22 4.71 10.26
N LEU A 128 -6.99 4.14 9.35
CA LEU A 128 -7.58 4.85 8.22
C LEU A 128 -9.09 4.61 8.23
N GLU A 129 -9.87 5.68 8.19
CA GLU A 129 -11.32 5.60 7.98
C GLU A 129 -11.63 5.74 6.49
N VAL A 130 -12.34 4.77 5.93
CA VAL A 130 -12.75 4.74 4.52
C VAL A 130 -14.26 4.63 4.41
N GLN A 131 -14.81 5.16 3.32
CA GLN A 131 -16.25 5.12 3.03
C GLN A 131 -16.48 4.39 1.71
N ALA A 132 -17.36 3.40 1.72
CA ALA A 132 -17.78 2.73 0.50
C ALA A 132 -18.75 3.61 -0.29
N ILE A 133 -18.64 3.58 -1.62
CA ILE A 133 -19.62 4.22 -2.51
C ILE A 133 -20.92 3.39 -2.56
N ASP A 134 -21.97 3.96 -3.14
CA ASP A 134 -23.28 3.30 -3.25
C ASP A 134 -23.20 1.99 -4.05
N ASP A 135 -22.40 1.97 -5.12
CA ASP A 135 -22.16 0.81 -5.98
C ASP A 135 -20.89 0.02 -5.59
N VAL A 136 -20.62 -0.09 -4.29
CA VAL A 136 -19.46 -0.88 -3.82
C VAL A 136 -19.63 -2.35 -4.15
N ILE A 137 -18.57 -2.94 -4.71
CA ILE A 137 -18.49 -4.37 -4.97
C ILE A 137 -17.72 -5.01 -3.83
N VAL A 138 -18.31 -6.02 -3.17
CA VAL A 138 -17.64 -6.80 -2.11
C VAL A 138 -17.37 -8.21 -2.63
N ARG A 139 -16.17 -8.73 -2.33
CA ARG A 139 -15.69 -10.03 -2.79
C ARG A 139 -14.95 -10.78 -1.68
N LEU A 140 -14.99 -12.10 -1.72
CA LEU A 140 -14.19 -12.98 -0.86
C LEU A 140 -13.05 -13.57 -1.67
N ALA A 141 -11.82 -13.61 -1.14
CA ALA A 141 -10.70 -14.23 -1.83
C ALA A 141 -10.87 -15.76 -1.95
N ASN A 142 -11.49 -16.38 -0.93
CA ASN A 142 -11.80 -17.81 -0.87
C ASN A 142 -13.32 -17.99 -0.75
N PRO A 143 -13.89 -19.10 -1.26
CA PRO A 143 -15.32 -19.33 -1.11
C PRO A 143 -15.65 -19.62 0.36
N LYS A 144 -16.86 -19.24 0.79
CA LYS A 144 -17.34 -19.51 2.14
C LYS A 144 -17.39 -21.02 2.39
N GLU A 145 -16.95 -21.45 3.57
CA GLU A 145 -17.02 -22.85 3.96
C GLU A 145 -18.46 -23.24 4.27
N GLU A 146 -19.03 -24.13 3.47
CA GLU A 146 -20.33 -24.76 3.73
C GLU A 146 -20.10 -26.17 4.28
N PHE A 147 -20.98 -26.62 5.18
CA PHE A 147 -20.97 -27.99 5.68
C PHE A 147 -22.03 -28.82 4.94
N ASP A 148 -21.70 -30.06 4.58
CA ASP A 148 -22.65 -31.03 4.06
C ASP A 148 -23.62 -31.50 5.16
N GLU A 149 -24.67 -32.24 4.80
CA GLU A 149 -25.64 -32.81 5.75
C GLU A 149 -25.00 -33.73 6.82
N LYS A 150 -23.73 -34.11 6.62
CA LYS A 150 -22.95 -34.96 7.51
C LYS A 150 -21.96 -34.15 8.35
N GLY A 151 -22.03 -32.82 8.32
CA GLY A 151 -21.17 -31.93 9.10
C GLY A 151 -19.72 -31.87 8.60
N ARG A 152 -19.45 -32.30 7.36
CA ARG A 152 -18.11 -32.21 6.74
C ARG A 152 -18.03 -30.99 5.84
N ILE A 153 -16.85 -30.38 5.76
CA ILE A 153 -16.61 -29.24 4.86
C ILE A 153 -16.89 -29.70 3.42
N LYS A 154 -17.87 -29.04 2.79
CA LYS A 154 -18.27 -29.26 1.40
C LYS A 154 -17.12 -28.86 0.50
N LYS A 155 -16.61 -29.83 -0.26
CA LYS A 155 -15.60 -29.58 -1.29
C LYS A 155 -16.29 -29.18 -2.57
N TYR A 156 -16.22 -27.91 -2.92
CA TYR A 156 -16.74 -27.42 -4.19
C TYR A 156 -15.97 -28.03 -5.36
N SER A 157 -16.72 -28.47 -6.36
CA SER A 157 -16.19 -28.85 -7.67
C SER A 157 -15.74 -27.62 -8.46
N LYS A 158 -14.93 -27.82 -9.50
CA LYS A 158 -14.47 -26.72 -10.37
C LYS A 158 -15.62 -25.98 -11.07
N ALA A 159 -16.71 -26.68 -11.36
CA ALA A 159 -17.90 -26.09 -11.97
C ALA A 159 -18.60 -25.16 -10.97
N GLU A 160 -18.84 -25.63 -9.75
CA GLU A 160 -19.45 -24.83 -8.67
C GLU A 160 -18.58 -23.63 -8.30
N LEU A 161 -17.25 -23.78 -8.20
CA LEU A 161 -16.35 -22.65 -7.93
C LEU A 161 -16.43 -21.57 -9.01
N LYS A 162 -16.64 -21.95 -10.28
CA LYS A 162 -16.79 -21.00 -11.38
C LYS A 162 -18.12 -20.26 -11.30
N GLU A 163 -19.19 -20.95 -10.94
CA GLU A 163 -20.51 -20.35 -10.71
C GLU A 163 -20.50 -19.39 -9.51
N LEU A 164 -19.90 -19.81 -8.38
CA LEU A 164 -19.76 -18.99 -7.17
C LEU A 164 -18.92 -17.73 -7.40
N ARG A 165 -17.95 -17.78 -8.32
CA ARG A 165 -17.14 -16.61 -8.70
C ARG A 165 -18.00 -15.55 -9.42
N GLY A 166 -18.99 -16.00 -10.20
CA GLY A 166 -19.83 -15.14 -11.02
C GLY A 166 -19.03 -14.49 -12.16
N ASP A 167 -19.07 -13.16 -12.25
CA ASP A 167 -18.33 -12.41 -13.28
C ASP A 167 -16.81 -12.63 -13.15
N GLY A 168 -16.23 -13.33 -14.13
CA GLY A 168 -14.81 -13.67 -14.18
C GLY A 168 -13.86 -12.47 -14.28
N LYS A 169 -14.36 -11.26 -14.53
CA LYS A 169 -13.54 -10.03 -14.57
C LYS A 169 -13.15 -9.53 -13.18
N LEU A 170 -13.90 -9.90 -12.14
CA LEU A 170 -13.66 -9.45 -10.78
C LEU A 170 -12.86 -10.51 -9.98
N PRO A 171 -12.00 -10.08 -9.04
CA PRO A 171 -11.27 -11.00 -8.19
C PRO A 171 -12.22 -11.62 -7.16
N GLY A 172 -11.97 -12.88 -6.81
CA GLY A 172 -12.69 -13.57 -5.74
C GLY A 172 -14.15 -13.94 -6.05
N TYR A 173 -14.83 -14.41 -5.02
CA TYR A 173 -16.21 -14.88 -4.99
C TYR A 173 -17.14 -13.75 -4.58
N LYS A 174 -18.41 -13.81 -4.99
CA LYS A 174 -19.40 -12.78 -4.62
C LYS A 174 -19.59 -12.76 -3.10
N ALA A 175 -19.67 -11.57 -2.52
CA ALA A 175 -19.93 -11.34 -1.10
C ALA A 175 -20.75 -10.06 -0.92
N GLU A 176 -21.28 -9.86 0.28
CA GLU A 176 -22.04 -8.67 0.65
C GLU A 176 -21.28 -7.81 1.67
N PHE A 177 -21.70 -6.56 1.85
CA PHE A 177 -21.06 -5.67 2.82
C PHE A 177 -21.19 -6.19 4.26
N SER A 178 -22.30 -6.87 4.57
CA SER A 178 -22.54 -7.51 5.87
C SER A 178 -21.66 -8.73 6.15
N ASP A 179 -20.97 -9.28 5.15
CA ASP A 179 -19.97 -10.34 5.36
C ASP A 179 -18.63 -9.79 5.91
N ILE A 180 -18.44 -8.46 5.85
CA ILE A 180 -17.24 -7.81 6.37
C ILE A 180 -17.35 -7.75 7.89
N GLN A 181 -16.39 -8.36 8.56
CA GLN A 181 -16.33 -8.40 10.02
C GLN A 181 -15.06 -7.74 10.54
N GLY A 182 -15.11 -7.35 11.82
CA GLY A 182 -13.92 -6.94 12.55
C GLY A 182 -12.84 -8.01 12.49
N GLU A 183 -11.59 -7.57 12.52
CA GLU A 183 -10.38 -8.39 12.47
C GLU A 183 -10.05 -9.11 11.16
N GLN A 184 -10.91 -9.05 10.15
CA GLN A 184 -10.61 -9.55 8.82
C GLN A 184 -9.49 -8.75 8.15
N VAL A 185 -8.71 -9.38 7.26
CA VAL A 185 -7.76 -8.66 6.41
C VAL A 185 -8.43 -8.40 5.07
N VAL A 186 -8.55 -7.13 4.70
CA VAL A 186 -9.21 -6.69 3.47
C VAL A 186 -8.25 -5.97 2.53
N ARG A 187 -8.47 -6.16 1.23
CA ARG A 187 -7.89 -5.38 0.14
C ARG A 187 -8.95 -4.44 -0.41
N VAL A 188 -8.65 -3.15 -0.36
CA VAL A 188 -9.58 -2.06 -0.66
C VAL A 188 -9.06 -1.28 -1.85
N THR A 189 -9.86 -1.15 -2.89
CA THR A 189 -9.56 -0.29 -4.05
C THR A 189 -10.21 1.07 -3.83
N THR A 190 -9.38 2.09 -3.70
CA THR A 190 -9.84 3.47 -3.52
C THR A 190 -10.12 4.13 -4.86
N VAL A 191 -11.10 5.02 -4.86
CA VAL A 191 -11.50 5.83 -6.00
C VAL A 191 -11.57 7.30 -5.62
N ARG A 192 -11.50 8.17 -6.63
CA ARG A 192 -11.62 9.62 -6.49
C ARG A 192 -12.30 10.22 -7.70
N LYS A 193 -12.86 11.43 -7.58
CA LYS A 193 -13.40 12.16 -8.73
C LYS A 193 -12.28 12.53 -9.71
N LYS A 194 -12.52 12.32 -11.01
CA LYS A 194 -11.57 12.67 -12.08
C LYS A 194 -11.32 14.18 -12.09
N GLY A 195 -10.07 14.58 -11.87
CA GLY A 195 -9.64 15.99 -11.85
C GLY A 195 -9.14 16.49 -10.49
N GLU A 196 -9.32 15.71 -9.42
CA GLU A 196 -8.79 16.08 -8.10
C GLU A 196 -7.31 15.67 -7.95
N PRO A 197 -6.46 16.53 -7.35
CA PRO A 197 -5.06 16.21 -7.13
C PRO A 197 -4.90 14.94 -6.28
N THR A 198 -3.91 14.12 -6.62
CA THR A 198 -3.62 12.90 -5.86
C THR A 198 -3.12 13.31 -4.48
N MET A 199 -3.78 12.84 -3.41
CA MET A 199 -3.30 13.00 -2.04
C MET A 199 -2.08 12.08 -1.80
N THR A 200 -0.99 12.31 -2.53
CA THR A 200 0.32 11.66 -2.31
C THR A 200 1.36 12.63 -1.76
N LYS A 201 0.93 13.70 -1.10
CA LYS A 201 1.82 14.51 -0.27
C LYS A 201 1.31 14.48 1.17
N THR A 202 2.02 13.72 1.99
CA THR A 202 1.98 13.72 3.44
C THR A 202 2.03 15.17 3.93
N ALA A 203 0.88 15.77 4.23
CA ALA A 203 0.86 17.01 4.98
C ALA A 203 1.24 16.65 6.42
N PRO A 204 2.28 17.27 7.01
CA PRO A 204 2.62 17.03 8.40
C PRO A 204 1.45 17.46 9.27
N THR A 205 1.05 16.58 10.19
CA THR A 205 0.12 16.88 11.27
C THR A 205 0.51 18.19 11.95
N PRO A 206 -0.42 19.14 12.15
CA PRO A 206 -0.10 20.37 12.87
C PRO A 206 0.30 20.01 14.31
N LYS A 207 1.53 20.39 14.70
CA LYS A 207 2.00 20.25 16.08
C LYS A 207 1.04 20.99 17.01
N LYS A 208 0.34 20.26 17.90
CA LYS A 208 -0.35 20.84 19.06
C LYS A 208 0.65 21.70 19.85
N LYS A 209 0.51 23.03 19.78
CA LYS A 209 1.12 23.93 20.76
C LYS A 209 0.43 23.65 22.11
N LYS A 210 1.23 23.27 23.09
CA LYS A 210 0.83 23.14 24.49
C LYS A 210 0.65 24.55 25.04
N GLY A 211 -0.60 24.98 25.16
CA GLY A 211 -1.04 26.24 25.77
C GLY A 211 -2.38 25.97 26.44
N LYS A 212 -2.48 26.44 27.68
CA LYS A 212 -3.52 26.17 28.67
C LYS A 212 -4.74 27.07 28.41
N ASP A 213 -5.88 26.62 28.93
CA ASP A 213 -7.13 27.34 29.21
C ASP A 213 -8.21 27.39 28.11
N ASP A 214 -9.43 27.30 28.61
CA ASP A 214 -10.70 26.87 28.01
C ASP A 214 -11.23 27.72 26.86
N GLU A 215 -11.65 27.07 25.77
CA GLU A 215 -12.91 27.26 25.03
C GLU A 215 -12.89 26.29 23.83
N ASP A 216 -14.01 25.59 23.60
CA ASP A 216 -14.17 24.60 22.53
C ASP A 216 -13.74 25.17 21.17
N PRO A 217 -12.78 24.56 20.44
CA PRO A 217 -12.45 25.02 19.11
C PRO A 217 -13.66 24.72 18.19
N PRO A 218 -14.18 25.71 17.44
CA PRO A 218 -15.20 25.45 16.45
C PRO A 218 -14.67 24.39 15.48
N ALA A 219 -15.50 23.39 15.22
CA ALA A 219 -15.23 22.32 14.28
C ALA A 219 -14.69 22.93 12.97
N VAL A 220 -13.44 22.58 12.64
CA VAL A 220 -12.84 22.86 11.34
C VAL A 220 -13.54 21.99 10.30
N ASP A 221 -14.70 22.48 9.84
CA ASP A 221 -15.68 21.87 8.93
C ASP A 221 -15.17 21.65 7.49
N GLY A 222 -13.86 21.68 7.26
CA GLY A 222 -13.27 21.65 5.91
C GLY A 222 -12.48 20.38 5.54
N LEU A 223 -12.15 19.53 6.51
CA LEU A 223 -11.34 18.31 6.28
C LEU A 223 -11.99 17.01 6.77
N ALA A 224 -13.08 17.10 7.54
CA ALA A 224 -13.78 15.93 8.07
C ALA A 224 -14.64 15.20 7.02
N ASP A 225 -14.99 15.86 5.91
CA ASP A 225 -16.02 15.36 4.99
C ASP A 225 -15.51 14.58 3.78
N LYS A 226 -14.19 14.40 3.65
CA LYS A 226 -13.62 13.68 2.49
C LYS A 226 -12.90 12.41 2.90
N LEU A 227 -13.66 11.48 3.45
CA LEU A 227 -13.21 10.10 3.61
C LEU A 227 -12.79 9.51 2.26
N LEU A 228 -11.81 8.62 2.30
CA LEU A 228 -11.40 7.88 1.11
C LEU A 228 -12.54 7.03 0.60
N GLN A 229 -12.95 7.27 -0.64
CA GLN A 229 -14.01 6.52 -1.29
C GLN A 229 -13.49 5.19 -1.80
N VAL A 230 -14.31 4.14 -1.66
CA VAL A 230 -13.96 2.76 -2.01
C VAL A 230 -14.99 2.19 -2.97
N SER A 231 -14.51 1.56 -4.06
CA SER A 231 -15.37 0.90 -5.04
C SER A 231 -15.33 -0.63 -5.00
N LEU A 232 -14.23 -1.21 -4.50
CA LEU A 232 -14.05 -2.66 -4.42
C LEU A 232 -13.39 -3.02 -3.10
N ILE A 233 -14.01 -3.95 -2.37
CA ILE A 233 -13.48 -4.54 -1.14
C ILE A 233 -13.35 -6.03 -1.37
N GLU A 234 -12.18 -6.58 -1.07
CA GLU A 234 -11.91 -8.01 -1.16
C GLU A 234 -11.38 -8.52 0.17
N ILE A 235 -12.12 -9.44 0.77
CA ILE A 235 -11.76 -10.07 2.05
C ILE A 235 -10.71 -11.15 1.75
N LEU A 236 -9.47 -10.90 2.16
CA LEU A 236 -8.33 -11.80 1.91
C LEU A 236 -8.23 -12.92 2.95
N ARG A 237 -8.62 -12.62 4.19
CA ARG A 237 -8.58 -13.57 5.31
C ARG A 237 -9.78 -13.30 6.22
N GLU A 238 -10.47 -14.38 6.58
CA GLU A 238 -11.56 -14.36 7.55
C GLU A 238 -11.06 -14.04 8.96
N ALA A 239 -11.97 -13.56 9.80
CA ALA A 239 -11.67 -13.28 11.20
C ALA A 239 -11.33 -14.61 11.89
N PRO A 240 -10.36 -14.64 12.81
CA PRO A 240 -10.18 -15.82 13.65
C PRO A 240 -11.49 -16.09 14.39
N LEU A 241 -11.98 -17.34 14.32
CA LEU A 241 -13.06 -17.80 15.19
C LEU A 241 -12.57 -17.64 16.63
N ASN A 242 -13.11 -16.66 17.35
CA ASN A 242 -12.92 -16.58 18.80
C ASN A 242 -13.51 -17.86 19.41
N LYS A 243 -12.63 -18.78 19.79
CA LYS A 243 -12.96 -20.00 20.52
C LYS A 243 -13.10 -19.71 22.01
#